data_AF-A0A6G9SHN1-F1
#
_entry.id   AF-A0A6G9SHN1-F1
#
_cell.length_a   1.000
_cell.length_b   1.000
_cell.length_c   1.000
_cell.angle_alpha   90.00
_cell.angle_beta   90.00
_cell.angle_gamma   90.00
#
_symmetry.space_group_name_H-M   'P 1'
#
loop_
_entity.id
_entity.type
_entity.pdbx_description
1 polymer ?
#
loop_
_entity_poly.entity_id
_entity_poly.type
_entity_poly.pdbx_seq_one_letter_code
_entity_poly.pdbx_strand_id
1 'polypeptide(L)'
;MVQQIRSNQPQYICIIPVASITGNQEEEMIAFGVSVDEAKRQAEEFLASTYGCNLLQIAELIQQSRIEQIAQWCTPSSSPISENL
;
A
#
# COMPACT_ATOMS: atom_id res chain seq x y z
N MET A 1 -1.85 -13.19 -7.28
CA MET A 1 -2.52 -13.21 -5.97
C MET A 1 -3.21 -11.86 -5.78
N VAL A 2 -4.47 -11.80 -5.36
CA VAL A 2 -5.22 -10.53 -5.18
C VAL A 2 -5.18 -10.17 -3.68
N GLN A 3 -4.71 -8.97 -3.34
CA GLN A 3 -4.70 -8.50 -1.95
C GLN A 3 -6.14 -8.10 -1.56
N GLN A 4 -6.72 -8.76 -0.55
CA GLN A 4 -8.06 -8.44 -0.05
C GLN A 4 -7.99 -7.33 1.01
N ILE A 5 -8.65 -6.22 0.72
CA ILE A 5 -8.90 -5.10 1.65
C ILE A 5 -9.75 -5.61 2.81
N ARG A 6 -9.19 -5.72 4.02
CA ARG A 6 -9.94 -6.06 5.24
C ARG A 6 -10.82 -4.87 5.66
N SER A 7 -12.13 -5.10 5.74
CA SER A 7 -13.10 -4.12 6.23
C SER A 7 -12.81 -3.73 7.69
N ASN A 8 -13.07 -2.47 8.05
CA ASN A 8 -12.98 -1.92 9.41
C ASN A 8 -11.60 -1.61 10.04
N GLN A 9 -10.51 -1.51 9.25
CA GLN A 9 -9.21 -1.01 9.73
C GLN A 9 -8.67 0.09 8.80
N PRO A 10 -7.95 1.10 9.34
CA PRO A 10 -7.23 2.04 8.48
C PRO A 10 -6.28 1.24 7.59
N GLN A 11 -6.32 1.52 6.29
CA GLN A 11 -5.44 0.89 5.33
C GLN A 11 -4.50 1.93 4.76
N TYR A 12 -3.23 1.60 4.79
CA TYR A 12 -2.19 2.37 4.15
C TYR A 12 -1.74 1.60 2.92
N ILE A 13 -1.52 2.33 1.84
CA ILE A 13 -0.83 1.82 0.66
C ILE A 13 0.55 2.44 0.58
N CYS A 14 1.52 1.59 0.25
CA CYS A 14 2.84 1.97 -0.18
C CYS A 14 2.91 1.77 -1.70
N ILE A 15 3.01 2.87 -2.44
CA ILE A 15 3.10 2.91 -3.90
C ILE A 15 4.57 3.09 -4.27
N ILE A 16 5.15 2.11 -4.96
CA ILE A 16 6.55 2.11 -5.36
C ILE A 16 6.64 2.18 -6.88
N PRO A 17 7.32 3.19 -7.44
CA PRO A 17 7.66 3.18 -8.85
C PRO A 17 8.68 2.08 -9.11
N VAL A 18 8.35 1.11 -9.97
CA VAL A 18 9.26 -0.01 -10.31
C VAL A 18 9.87 0.15 -11.72
N ALA A 19 9.69 1.31 -12.34
CA ALA A 19 10.25 1.62 -13.65
C ALA A 19 11.77 1.41 -13.75
N SER A 20 12.50 1.65 -12.67
CA SER A 20 13.95 1.47 -12.61
C SER A 20 14.39 0.00 -12.70
N ILE A 21 13.51 -0.94 -12.36
CA ILE A 21 13.79 -2.39 -12.35
C ILE A 21 13.07 -3.15 -13.47
N THR A 22 11.89 -2.68 -13.91
CA THR A 22 11.13 -3.34 -14.98
C THR A 22 11.32 -2.69 -16.36
N GLY A 23 11.85 -1.47 -16.40
CA GLY A 23 11.97 -0.68 -17.63
C GLY A 23 10.65 -0.09 -18.13
N ASN A 24 9.54 -0.26 -17.38
CA ASN A 24 8.23 0.28 -17.72
C ASN A 24 7.88 1.48 -16.83
N GLN A 25 7.79 2.67 -17.44
CA GLN A 25 7.55 3.93 -16.71
C GLN A 25 6.17 4.03 -16.08
N GLU A 26 5.20 3.25 -16.55
CA GLU A 26 3.83 3.26 -16.04
C GLU A 26 3.61 2.20 -14.94
N GLU A 27 4.61 1.35 -14.67
CA GLU A 27 4.46 0.26 -13.71
C GLU A 27 4.74 0.73 -12.28
N GLU A 28 3.72 0.57 -11.43
CA GLU A 28 3.79 0.82 -10.00
C GLU A 28 3.43 -0.45 -9.23
N MET A 29 4.20 -0.73 -8.18
CA MET A 29 3.91 -1.79 -7.22
C MET A 29 3.18 -1.20 -6.02
N ILE A 30 2.07 -1.82 -5.61
CA ILE A 30 1.27 -1.36 -4.48
C ILE A 30 1.24 -2.43 -3.39
N ALA A 31 1.70 -2.07 -2.19
CA ALA A 31 1.60 -2.90 -1.00
C ALA A 31 0.62 -2.29 0.01
N PHE A 32 -0.16 -3.14 0.69
CA PHE A 32 -1.17 -2.72 1.66
C PHE A 32 -0.73 -3.10 3.07
N GLY A 33 -1.10 -2.29 4.06
CA GLY A 33 -0.88 -2.59 5.47
C GLY A 33 -1.90 -1.88 6.36
N VAL A 34 -2.11 -2.38 7.58
CA VAL A 34 -2.98 -1.70 8.57
C VAL A 34 -2.26 -0.53 9.25
N SER A 35 -0.97 -0.38 8.99
CA SER A 35 -0.12 0.73 9.39
C SER A 35 0.87 1.08 8.27
N VAL A 36 1.48 2.26 8.37
CA VAL A 36 2.56 2.70 7.46
C VAL A 36 3.73 1.72 7.47
N ASP A 37 4.16 1.27 8.66
CA ASP A 37 5.30 0.35 8.79
C ASP A 37 4.99 -1.02 8.21
N GLU A 38 3.77 -1.51 8.39
CA GLU A 38 3.36 -2.78 7.77
C GLU A 38 3.28 -2.68 6.25
N ALA A 39 2.75 -1.58 5.71
CA ALA A 39 2.71 -1.37 4.26
C ALA A 39 4.12 -1.33 3.66
N LYS A 40 5.08 -0.67 4.34
CA LYS A 40 6.49 -0.66 3.95
C LYS A 40 7.12 -2.05 4.02
N ARG A 41 6.97 -2.76 5.14
CA ARG A 41 7.52 -4.12 5.30
C ARG A 41 6.98 -5.06 4.22
N GLN A 42 5.68 -4.99 3.95
CA GLN A 42 5.05 -5.81 2.92
C GLN A 42 5.60 -5.48 1.53
N ALA A 43 5.88 -4.20 1.26
CA ALA A 43 6.55 -3.75 0.06
C ALA A 43 7.99 -4.27 -0.06
N GLU A 44 8.79 -4.20 1.01
CA GLU A 44 10.17 -4.71 1.04
C GLU A 44 10.23 -6.20 0.73
N GLU A 45 9.36 -7.00 1.38
CA GLU A 45 9.23 -8.44 1.12
C GLU A 45 8.84 -8.72 -0.33
N PHE A 46 7.95 -7.92 -0.90
CA PHE A 46 7.51 -8.08 -2.29
C PHE A 46 8.64 -7.75 -3.27
N LEU A 47 9.37 -6.66 -3.05
CA LEU A 47 10.54 -6.28 -3.85
C LEU A 47 11.63 -7.35 -3.83
N ALA A 48 11.92 -7.91 -2.64
CA ALA A 48 12.89 -8.98 -2.49
C ALA A 48 12.44 -10.28 -3.19
N SER A 49 11.18 -10.67 -3.02
CA SER A 49 10.67 -11.98 -3.48
C SER A 49 10.31 -12.00 -4.97
N THR A 50 9.76 -10.91 -5.51
CA THR A 50 9.24 -10.84 -6.87
C THR A 50 10.28 -10.33 -7.86
N TYR A 51 11.03 -9.30 -7.46
CA TYR A 51 12.01 -8.65 -8.33
C TYR A 51 13.46 -9.00 -7.98
N GLY A 52 13.68 -9.75 -6.90
CA GLY A 52 15.03 -10.16 -6.49
C GLY A 52 15.90 -8.98 -6.03
N CYS A 53 15.29 -7.87 -5.62
CA CYS A 53 16.02 -6.67 -5.22
C CYS A 53 16.88 -6.94 -3.97
N ASN A 54 18.09 -6.38 -3.94
CA ASN A 54 18.94 -6.40 -2.75
C ASN A 54 18.56 -5.28 -1.77
N LEU A 55 19.14 -5.28 -0.57
CA LEU A 55 18.82 -4.32 0.49
C LEU A 55 19.02 -2.86 0.09
N LEU A 56 20.06 -2.54 -0.71
CA LEU A 56 20.31 -1.17 -1.17
C LEU A 56 19.24 -0.72 -2.15
N GLN A 57 18.91 -1.58 -3.13
CA GLN A 57 17.85 -1.30 -4.11
C GLN A 57 16.48 -1.15 -3.44
N ILE A 58 16.19 -2.01 -2.46
CA ILE A 58 14.96 -1.93 -1.67
C ILE A 58 14.90 -0.59 -0.93
N ALA A 59 15.99 -0.18 -0.26
CA ALA A 59 16.03 1.10 0.46
C ALA A 59 15.81 2.29 -0.47
N GLU A 60 16.42 2.30 -1.66
CA GLU A 60 16.23 3.34 -2.68
C GLU A 60 14.77 3.41 -3.17
N LEU A 61 14.17 2.26 -3.48
CA LEU A 61 12.79 2.16 -3.95
C LEU A 61 11.78 2.58 -2.88
N ILE A 62 12.01 2.16 -1.63
CA ILE A 62 11.17 2.56 -0.48
C ILE A 62 11.32 4.05 -0.20
N GLN A 63 12.51 4.63 -0.35
CA GLN A 63 12.70 6.08 -0.19
C GLN A 63 11.94 6.89 -1.25
N GLN A 64 11.80 6.36 -2.46
CA GLN A 64 11.04 6.98 -3.55
C GLN A 64 9.53 6.67 -3.49
N SER A 65 9.11 5.78 -2.58
CA SER A 65 7.72 5.37 -2.46
C SER A 65 6.84 6.50 -1.92
N ARG A 66 5.57 6.47 -2.32
CA ARG A 66 4.51 7.34 -1.76
C ARG A 66 3.65 6.49 -0.84
N ILE A 67 3.27 7.07 0.29
CA ILE A 67 2.40 6.40 1.25
C ILE A 67 1.11 7.18 1.37
N GLU A 68 0.01 6.50 1.12
CA GLU A 68 -1.32 7.10 1.16
C GLU A 68 -2.21 6.31 2.10
N GLN A 69 -3.06 7.01 2.84
CA GLN A 69 -4.10 6.39 3.63
C GLN A 69 -5.35 6.24 2.77
N ILE A 70 -5.82 5.00 2.59
CA ILE A 70 -7.08 4.75 1.90
C ILE A 70 -8.21 4.93 2.90
N ALA A 71 -9.09 5.90 2.60
CA ALA A 71 -10.38 5.99 3.27
C ALA A 71 -11.26 4.81 2.82
N GLN A 72 -11.84 4.09 3.78
CA GLN A 72 -12.76 3.01 3.46
C GLN A 72 -14.04 3.59 2.85
N TRP A 73 -14.23 3.39 1.54
CA TRP A 73 -15.35 3.97 0.79
C TRP A 73 -16.72 3.41 1.22
N CYS A 74 -16.76 2.19 1.76
CA CYS A 74 -18.00 1.44 2.01
C CYS A 74 -18.19 0.96 3.46
N THR A 75 -17.52 1.57 4.44
CA THR A 75 -17.86 1.30 5.85
C THR A 75 -19.08 2.15 6.18
N PRO A 76 -20.20 1.57 6.64
CA PRO A 76 -21.32 2.37 7.11
C PRO A 76 -20.76 3.32 8.16
N SER A 77 -20.88 4.62 7.91
CA SER A 77 -20.56 5.62 8.92
C SER A 77 -21.44 5.28 10.12
N SER A 78 -20.82 4.90 11.23
CA SER A 78 -21.49 4.83 12.52
C SER A 78 -21.77 6.25 13.01
N SER A 79 -22.45 7.05 12.19
CA SER A 79 -23.16 8.22 12.65
C SER A 79 -24.53 7.70 13.08
N PRO A 80 -24.95 7.88 14.35
CA PRO A 80 -26.35 7.69 14.66
C PRO A 80 -27.12 8.64 13.74
N ILE A 81 -27.92 8.08 12.85
CA ILE A 81 -28.89 8.83 12.07
C ILE A 81 -29.83 9.40 13.13
N SER A 82 -29.63 10.67 13.50
CA SER A 82 -30.65 11.41 14.21
C SER A 82 -31.75 11.66 13.19
N GLU A 83 -32.66 10.69 13.06
CA GLU A 83 -34.01 10.95 12.58
C GLU A 83 -34.57 12.08 13.45
N ASN A 84 -34.64 13.28 12.90
CA ASN A 84 -35.52 14.31 13.44
C ASN A 84 -36.70 14.44 12.49
N LEU A 85 -37.88 14.25 13.09
CA LEU A 85 -39.21 14.57 12.58
C LEU A 85 -39.28 15.96 11.97
#